data_AF-A0A2W4NMK2-F1
#
_entry.id   AF-A0A2W4NMK2-F1
#
_cell.length_a   1.000
_cell.length_b   1.000
_cell.length_c   1.000
_cell.angle_alpha   90.00
_cell.angle_beta   90.00
_cell.angle_gamma   90.00
#
_symmetry.space_group_name_H-M   'P 1'
#
loop_
_entity.id
_entity.type
_entity.pdbx_description
1 polymer ?
#
loop_
_entity_poly.entity_id
_entity_poly.type
_entity_poly.pdbx_seq_one_letter_code
_entity_poly.pdbx_strand_id
1 'polypeptide(L)'
;MSTLLETLHGRLSYRLLSRRRLRASRQGQAPAFRRGVYDQRILDLNAWLRDLAEARGLRYVDFHSAMSDEQGRAIDAYFQDGLHPTATGYRIMAGILLQALS
;
A
#
# COMPACT_ATOMS: atom_id res chain seq x y z
N MET A 1 22.26 -6.00 46.12
CA MET A 1 20.83 -6.31 45.93
C MET A 1 20.39 -5.62 44.65
N SER A 2 20.39 -6.31 43.50
CA SER A 2 19.17 -6.90 42.88
C SER A 2 18.16 -5.79 42.53
N THR A 3 17.86 -5.44 41.28
CA THR A 3 17.54 -6.32 40.13
C THR A 3 17.92 -5.72 38.76
N LEU A 4 18.21 -6.65 37.85
CA LEU A 4 18.42 -6.54 36.41
C LEU A 4 17.11 -6.25 35.63
N LEU A 5 17.26 -5.66 34.43
CA LEU A 5 16.42 -5.84 33.23
C LEU A 5 14.95 -5.37 33.23
N GLU A 6 14.73 -4.14 32.74
CA GLU A 6 13.52 -3.79 31.97
C GLU A 6 13.91 -3.18 30.61
N THR A 7 14.26 -4.10 29.71
CA THR A 7 13.86 -4.18 28.31
C THR A 7 13.25 -2.92 27.66
N LEU A 8 14.07 -2.26 26.84
CA LEU A 8 13.76 -1.83 25.47
C LEU A 8 12.29 -2.00 25.05
N HIS A 9 11.42 -1.07 25.44
CA HIS A 9 10.12 -0.89 24.79
C HIS A 9 10.02 0.54 24.29
N GLY A 10 10.04 0.63 22.96
CA GLY A 10 10.07 1.86 22.19
C GLY A 10 8.99 2.85 22.61
N ARG A 11 9.42 3.95 23.22
CA ARG A 11 8.70 5.22 23.14
C ARG A 11 9.04 5.88 21.80
N LEU A 12 8.70 5.20 20.70
CA LEU A 12 8.55 5.88 19.42
C LEU A 12 7.28 6.71 19.53
N SER A 13 7.51 7.97 19.85
CA SER A 13 6.56 9.05 19.90
C SER A 13 5.80 9.09 18.56
N TYR A 14 4.58 8.55 18.56
CA TYR A 14 3.55 8.73 17.53
C TYR A 14 3.08 10.21 17.44
N ARG A 15 3.99 11.17 17.54
CA ARG A 15 3.67 12.58 17.75
C ARG A 15 3.94 13.49 16.54
N LEU A 16 4.62 13.05 15.48
CA LEU A 16 4.93 13.96 14.36
C LEU A 16 4.94 13.34 12.93
N LEU A 17 4.17 12.27 12.67
CA LEU A 17 3.83 11.89 11.29
C LEU A 17 2.36 12.20 11.01
N SER A 18 2.11 13.50 10.92
CA SER A 18 1.01 14.14 10.21
C SER A 18 -0.36 13.43 10.24
N ARG A 19 -1.15 13.74 11.27
CA ARG A 19 -2.64 13.78 11.17
C ARG A 19 -3.15 14.66 10.01
N ARG A 20 -2.26 15.31 9.26
CA ARG A 20 -2.53 16.16 8.09
C ARG A 20 -2.65 15.38 6.77
N ARG A 21 -2.03 14.20 6.59
CA ARG A 21 -2.12 13.47 5.31
C ARG A 21 -3.36 12.59 5.18
N LEU A 22 -3.85 12.02 6.29
CA LEU A 22 -5.06 11.16 6.26
C LEU A 22 -6.38 11.90 6.52
N ARG A 23 -6.35 13.22 6.81
CA ARG A 23 -7.57 14.04 6.98
C ARG A 23 -8.04 14.74 5.70
N ALA A 24 -7.31 14.64 4.60
CA ALA A 24 -7.71 15.21 3.31
C ALA A 24 -8.93 14.49 2.67
N SER A 25 -9.41 13.40 3.27
CA SER A 25 -10.51 12.58 2.77
C SER A 25 -11.87 12.80 3.45
N ARG A 26 -11.99 13.75 4.40
CA ARG A 26 -13.29 14.10 5.01
C ARG A 26 -14.05 15.23 4.33
N GLN A 27 -13.45 15.95 3.39
CA GLN A 27 -14.10 17.04 2.66
C GLN A 27 -13.75 16.97 1.18
N GLY A 28 -14.59 16.26 0.42
CA GLY A 28 -14.48 16.15 -1.04
C GLY A 28 -15.10 14.84 -1.51
N GLN A 29 -16.12 14.93 -2.36
CA GLN A 29 -16.72 13.78 -3.01
C GLN A 29 -15.61 12.94 -3.69
N ALA A 30 -15.68 11.62 -3.58
CA ALA A 30 -14.74 10.77 -4.31
C ALA A 30 -14.86 11.08 -5.82
N PRO A 31 -13.75 11.16 -6.56
CA PRO A 31 -13.83 11.39 -7.98
C PRO A 31 -14.65 10.27 -8.63
N ALA A 32 -15.34 10.60 -9.73
CA ALA A 32 -16.06 9.61 -10.51
C ALA A 32 -15.12 8.48 -10.93
N PHE A 33 -15.62 7.25 -10.85
CA PHE A 33 -14.87 6.07 -11.29
C PHE A 33 -14.48 6.22 -12.76
N ARG A 34 -13.21 5.97 -13.06
CA ARG A 34 -12.65 5.97 -14.41
C ARG A 34 -11.88 4.68 -14.62
N ARG A 35 -12.32 3.88 -15.60
CA ARG A 35 -11.69 2.59 -15.90
C ARG A 35 -10.20 2.75 -16.18
N GLY A 36 -9.39 1.93 -15.51
CA GLY A 36 -7.94 1.90 -15.67
C GLY A 36 -7.20 3.11 -15.12
N VAL A 37 -7.87 4.04 -14.43
CA VAL A 37 -7.21 5.20 -13.81
C VAL A 37 -7.21 5.02 -12.30
N TYR A 38 -6.02 4.92 -11.71
CA TYR A 38 -5.87 4.92 -10.26
C TYR A 38 -6.17 6.31 -9.70
N ASP A 39 -6.97 6.34 -8.63
CA ASP A 39 -7.14 7.54 -7.83
C ASP A 39 -5.82 7.86 -7.11
N GLN A 40 -5.46 9.15 -7.00
CA GLN A 40 -4.28 9.60 -6.27
C GLN A 40 -4.23 9.04 -4.83
N ARG A 41 -5.40 8.80 -4.22
CA ARG A 41 -5.52 8.18 -2.89
C ARG A 41 -4.88 6.79 -2.82
N ILE A 42 -4.86 6.02 -3.92
CA ILE A 42 -4.21 4.71 -3.99
C ILE A 42 -2.69 4.89 -3.90
N LEU A 43 -2.13 5.84 -4.65
CA LEU A 43 -0.69 6.12 -4.63
C LEU A 43 -0.25 6.64 -3.25
N ASP A 44 -1.03 7.54 -2.66
CA ASP A 44 -0.77 8.08 -1.33
C ASP A 44 -0.83 6.99 -0.25
N LEU A 45 -1.81 6.08 -0.36
CA LEU A 45 -1.94 4.94 0.55
C LEU A 45 -0.78 3.95 0.39
N ASN A 46 -0.39 3.62 -0.85
CA ASN A 46 0.72 2.72 -1.12
C ASN A 46 2.05 3.26 -0.57
N ALA A 47 2.30 4.56 -0.74
CA ALA A 47 3.46 5.22 -0.15
C ALA A 47 3.43 5.13 1.38
N TRP A 48 2.29 5.43 2.00
CA TRP A 48 2.14 5.34 3.45
C TRP A 48 2.33 3.90 3.97
N LEU A 49 1.80 2.89 3.28
CA LEU A 49 1.94 1.47 3.65
C LEU A 49 3.39 1.00 3.56
N ARG A 50 4.13 1.45 2.54
CA ARG A 50 5.56 1.16 2.38
C ARG A 50 6.36 1.75 3.54
N ASP A 51 6.17 3.04 3.84
CA ASP A 51 6.85 3.73 4.95
C ASP A 51 6.52 3.04 6.30
N LEU A 52 5.26 2.62 6.47
CA LEU A 52 4.81 1.91 7.67
C LEU A 52 5.48 0.55 7.83
N ALA A 53 5.61 -0.20 6.73
CA ALA A 53 6.21 -1.51 6.72
C ALA A 53 7.70 -1.40 7.10
N GLU A 54 8.43 -0.46 6.48
CA GLU A 54 9.82 -0.17 6.80
C GLU A 54 10.01 0.18 8.28
N ALA A 55 9.20 1.11 8.81
CA ALA A 55 9.28 1.53 10.21
C ALA A 55 9.01 0.41 11.23
N ARG A 56 8.36 -0.69 10.80
CA ARG A 56 8.02 -1.85 11.64
C ARG A 56 8.84 -3.09 11.34
N GLY A 57 9.81 -3.00 10.43
CA GLY A 57 10.56 -4.17 9.97
C GLY A 57 9.66 -5.22 9.29
N LEU A 58 8.57 -4.78 8.67
CA LEU A 58 7.67 -5.62 7.88
C LEU A 58 8.06 -5.54 6.40
N ARG A 59 7.74 -6.60 5.65
CA ARG A 59 7.90 -6.63 4.20
C ARG A 59 6.70 -5.94 3.53
N TYR A 60 6.96 -4.97 2.66
CA TYR A 60 5.97 -4.41 1.74
C TYR A 60 6.00 -5.18 0.41
N VAL A 61 4.83 -5.50 -0.13
CA VAL A 61 4.67 -6.16 -1.44
C VAL A 61 4.02 -5.17 -2.40
N ASP A 62 4.75 -4.77 -3.44
CA ASP A 62 4.28 -3.81 -4.44
C ASP A 62 3.56 -4.50 -5.59
N PHE A 63 2.24 -4.67 -5.47
CA PHE A 63 1.43 -5.11 -6.60
C PHE A 63 1.21 -3.99 -7.61
N HIS A 64 1.18 -2.73 -7.19
CA HIS A 64 0.79 -1.62 -8.05
C HIS A 64 1.71 -1.52 -9.28
N SER A 65 3.02 -1.56 -9.08
CA SER A 65 3.99 -1.44 -10.18
C SER A 65 3.87 -2.56 -11.21
N ALA A 66 3.56 -3.79 -10.79
CA ALA A 66 3.42 -4.93 -11.70
C ALA A 66 2.04 -5.02 -12.38
N MET A 67 1.05 -4.30 -11.84
CA MET A 67 -0.32 -4.30 -12.33
C MET A 67 -0.65 -3.04 -13.15
N SER A 68 0.32 -2.15 -13.31
CA SER A 68 0.24 -0.90 -14.07
C SER A 68 1.01 -0.99 -15.38
N ASP A 69 0.51 -0.32 -16.42
CA ASP A 69 1.24 -0.10 -17.66
C ASP A 69 2.30 1.02 -17.52
N GLU A 70 3.01 1.30 -18.62
CA GLU A 70 4.05 2.34 -18.67
C GLU A 70 3.52 3.76 -18.39
N GLN A 71 2.21 3.98 -18.54
CA GLN A 71 1.54 5.24 -18.25
C GLN A 71 1.00 5.30 -16.82
N GLY A 72 1.25 4.26 -16.00
CA GLY A 72 0.76 4.17 -14.63
C GLY A 72 -0.74 3.89 -14.54
N ARG A 73 -1.34 3.28 -15.57
CA ARG A 73 -2.75 2.90 -15.63
C ARG A 73 -2.92 1.42 -15.39
N ALA A 74 -4.06 1.00 -14.87
CA ALA A 74 -4.32 -0.42 -14.65
C ALA A 74 -4.36 -1.16 -16.00
N ILE A 75 -3.63 -2.27 -16.09
CA ILE A 75 -3.58 -3.08 -17.31
C ILE A 75 -4.95 -3.72 -17.56
N ASP A 76 -5.57 -3.44 -18.71
CA ASP A 76 -6.92 -3.90 -19.05
C ASP A 76 -7.06 -5.43 -18.99
N ALA A 77 -6.04 -6.18 -19.43
CA ALA A 77 -6.02 -7.64 -19.36
C ALA A 77 -6.07 -8.17 -17.92
N TYR A 78 -5.67 -7.37 -16.94
CA TYR A 78 -5.64 -7.72 -15.53
C TYR A 78 -6.88 -7.21 -14.80
N PHE A 79 -7.62 -6.21 -15.31
CA PHE A 79 -8.80 -5.63 -14.68
C PHE A 79 -9.93 -5.35 -15.69
N GLN A 80 -10.69 -6.38 -16.08
CA GLN A 80 -11.69 -6.26 -17.15
C GLN A 80 -12.81 -5.24 -16.86
N ASP A 81 -13.20 -5.09 -15.59
CA ASP A 81 -14.17 -4.08 -15.15
C ASP A 81 -13.50 -2.77 -14.66
N GLY A 82 -12.17 -2.73 -14.65
CA GLY A 82 -11.35 -1.63 -14.15
C GLY A 82 -11.12 -1.62 -12.65
N LEU A 83 -11.53 -2.66 -11.91
CA LEU A 83 -11.34 -2.75 -10.45
C LEU A 83 -10.88 -4.14 -9.98
N HIS A 84 -11.56 -5.21 -10.40
CA HIS A 84 -11.31 -6.56 -9.91
C HIS A 84 -10.27 -7.27 -10.77
N PRO A 85 -9.26 -7.94 -10.17
CA PRO A 85 -8.31 -8.73 -10.93
C PRO A 85 -8.99 -9.87 -11.70
N THR A 86 -8.61 -10.06 -12.96
CA THR A 86 -8.95 -11.24 -13.75
C THR A 86 -8.14 -12.45 -13.29
N ALA A 87 -8.42 -13.63 -13.84
CA ALA A 87 -7.57 -14.82 -13.63
C ALA A 87 -6.10 -14.57 -14.03
N THR A 88 -5.85 -13.73 -15.05
CA THR A 88 -4.50 -13.32 -15.42
C THR A 88 -3.90 -12.38 -14.38
N GLY A 89 -4.65 -11.38 -13.92
CA GLY A 89 -4.20 -10.49 -12.84
C GLY A 89 -3.84 -11.24 -11.56
N TYR A 90 -4.68 -12.19 -11.12
CA TYR A 90 -4.40 -13.00 -9.95
C TYR A 90 -3.15 -13.87 -10.09
N ARG A 91 -2.83 -14.38 -11.30
CA ARG A 91 -1.59 -15.13 -11.53
C ARG A 91 -0.35 -14.26 -11.32
N ILE A 92 -0.37 -13.01 -11.80
CA ILE A 92 0.71 -12.05 -11.57
C ILE A 92 0.86 -11.76 -10.07
N MET A 93 -0.24 -11.44 -9.38
CA MET A 93 -0.23 -11.20 -7.94
C MET A 93 0.27 -12.40 -7.13
N ALA A 94 -0.16 -13.61 -7.48
CA ALA A 94 0.29 -14.84 -6.82
C ALA A 94 1.79 -15.06 -6.99
N GLY A 95 2.34 -14.84 -8.20
CA GLY A 95 3.78 -14.97 -8.45
C GLY A 95 4.62 -14.02 -7.60
N ILE A 96 4.19 -12.76 -7.51
CA ILE A 96 4.85 -11.74 -6.66
C ILE A 96 4.78 -12.15 -5.19
N LEU A 97 3.62 -12.61 -4.73
CA LEU A 97 3.44 -12.99 -3.33
C LEU A 97 4.29 -14.22 -2.96
N LEU A 98 4.35 -15.23 -3.83
CA LEU A 98 5.19 -16.41 -3.61
C LEU A 98 6.67 -16.04 -3.49
N GLN A 99 7.16 -15.12 -4.34
CA GLN A 99 8.54 -14.61 -4.24
C GLN A 99 8.80 -13.82 -2.96
N ALA A 100 7.78 -13.16 -2.40
CA ALA A 100 7.92 -12.42 -1.15
C ALA A 100 7.92 -13.31 0.10
N LEU A 101 7.40 -14.55 -0.02
CA LEU A 101 7.27 -15.53 1.07
C LEU A 101 8.36 -16.60 1.09
N SER A 102 9.11 -16.75 0.00
CA SER A 102 10.30 -17.62 -0.07
C SER A 102 11.48 -17.04 0.69
#